data_AF-A0A7I0J443-F1
#
_entry.id   AF-A0A7I0J443-F1
#
_cell.length_a   1.000
_cell.length_b   1.000
_cell.length_c   1.000
_cell.angle_alpha   90.00
_cell.angle_beta   90.00
_cell.angle_gamma   90.00
#
_symmetry.space_group_name_H-M   'P 1'
#
loop_
_entity.id
_entity.type
_entity.pdbx_description
1 polymer ?
#
loop_
_entity_poly.entity_id
_entity_poly.type
_entity_poly.pdbx_seq_one_letter_code
_entity_poly.pdbx_strand_id
1 'polypeptide(L)' 'RVVTVQAGQTMGSLAAQMVGVDRKLDLFRVLNAMSPGASVSAGDKVKIVTDK' A
#
# COMPACT_ATOMS: atom_id res chain seq x y z
N ARG A 1 -4.88 8.88 -1.77
CA ARG A 1 -6.19 8.22 -2.04
C ARG A 1 -6.33 6.85 -1.36
N VAL A 2 -7.54 6.30 -1.28
CA VAL A 2 -7.80 4.91 -0.82
C VAL A 2 -8.09 4.00 -2.02
N VAL A 3 -7.57 2.78 -2.02
CA VAL A 3 -7.71 1.78 -3.09
C VAL A 3 -8.15 0.45 -2.48
N THR A 4 -9.03 -0.28 -3.18
CA THR A 4 -9.38 -1.66 -2.85
C THR A 4 -8.37 -2.62 -3.48
N VAL A 5 -7.76 -3.48 -2.69
CA VAL A 5 -6.79 -4.49 -3.12
C VAL A 5 -7.49 -5.51 -4.02
N GLN A 6 -6.89 -5.77 -5.18
CA GLN A 6 -7.36 -6.75 -6.16
C GLN A 6 -6.61 -8.07 -6.00
N ALA A 7 -7.21 -9.16 -6.50
CA ALA A 7 -6.56 -10.47 -6.52
C ALA A 7 -5.20 -10.41 -7.26
N GLY A 8 -4.18 -11.02 -6.67
CA GLY A 8 -2.81 -11.04 -7.20
C GLY A 8 -1.99 -9.78 -6.89
N GLN A 9 -2.57 -8.73 -6.31
CA GLN A 9 -1.79 -7.59 -5.83
C GLN A 9 -1.06 -7.93 -4.53
N THR A 10 0.14 -7.38 -4.41
CA THR A 10 1.01 -7.48 -3.23
C THR A 10 1.27 -6.09 -2.65
N MET A 11 1.75 -6.04 -1.40
CA MET A 11 2.23 -4.78 -0.79
C MET A 11 3.24 -4.06 -1.69
N GLY A 12 4.15 -4.79 -2.35
CA GLY A 12 5.13 -4.22 -3.26
C GLY A 12 4.48 -3.54 -4.48
N SER A 13 3.54 -4.22 -5.13
CA SER A 13 2.82 -3.66 -6.28
C SER A 13 1.94 -2.46 -5.92
N LEU A 14 1.39 -2.43 -4.70
CA LEU A 14 0.57 -1.33 -4.21
C LEU A 14 1.46 -0.14 -3.84
N ALA A 15 2.54 -0.36 -3.10
CA ALA A 15 3.51 0.66 -2.73
C ALA A 15 4.16 1.30 -3.97
N ALA A 16 4.39 0.54 -5.04
CA ALA A 16 4.92 1.07 -6.30
C ALA A 16 4.04 2.16 -6.93
N GLN A 17 2.73 2.18 -6.64
CA GLN A 17 1.79 3.20 -7.13
C GLN A 17 1.92 4.54 -6.39
N MET A 18 2.69 4.60 -5.29
CA MET A 18 2.89 5.83 -4.55
C MET A 18 3.82 6.79 -5.32
N VAL A 19 3.49 8.07 -5.31
CA VAL A 19 4.20 9.13 -6.05
C VAL A 19 4.85 10.10 -5.06
N GLY A 20 6.05 10.59 -5.40
CA GLY A 20 6.74 11.63 -4.62
C GLY A 20 7.25 11.17 -3.24
N VAL A 21 7.45 9.86 -3.05
CA VAL A 21 7.89 9.29 -1.77
C VAL A 21 9.06 8.33 -1.95
N ASP A 22 9.98 8.36 -0.99
CA ASP A 22 11.08 7.40 -0.85
C ASP A 22 10.68 6.20 0.01
N ARG A 23 11.47 5.11 -0.09
CA ARG A 23 11.27 3.86 0.68
C ARG A 23 9.80 3.41 0.70
N LYS A 24 9.18 3.37 -0.48
CA LYS A 24 7.72 3.23 -0.66
C LYS A 24 7.09 2.09 0.14
N LEU A 25 7.75 0.93 0.19
CA LEU A 25 7.22 -0.24 0.88
C LEU A 25 7.14 -0.02 2.40
N ASP A 26 8.13 0.64 3.00
CA ASP A 26 8.13 0.93 4.43
C ASP A 26 7.10 2.00 4.76
N LEU A 27 7.03 3.07 3.95
CA LEU A 27 6.00 4.10 4.11
C LEU A 27 4.60 3.51 3.93
N PHE A 28 4.39 2.64 2.96
CA PHE A 28 3.11 1.97 2.73
C PHE A 28 2.65 1.21 3.98
N ARG A 29 3.55 0.46 4.64
CA ARG A 29 3.24 -0.26 5.88
C ARG A 29 2.84 0.69 7.00
N VAL A 30 3.64 1.73 7.24
CA VAL A 30 3.37 2.72 8.30
C VAL A 30 2.05 3.43 8.06
N LEU A 31 1.82 3.90 6.83
CA LEU A 31 0.60 4.62 6.44
C LEU A 31 -0.68 3.78 6.63
N ASN A 32 -0.57 2.47 6.42
CA ASN A 32 -1.66 1.51 6.57
C ASN A 32 -1.68 0.80 7.92
N ALA A 33 -0.89 1.27 8.89
CA ALA A 33 -0.79 0.69 10.24
C ALA A 33 -0.53 -0.84 10.23
N MET A 34 0.33 -1.29 9.31
CA MET A 34 0.64 -2.71 9.16
C MET A 34 1.71 -3.14 10.17
N SER A 35 1.42 -4.19 10.93
CA SER A 35 2.39 -4.86 11.81
C SER A 35 3.50 -5.55 11.00
N PRO A 36 4.66 -5.82 11.62
CA PRO A 36 5.67 -6.68 11.01
C PRO A 36 5.08 -8.04 10.59
N GLY A 37 5.36 -8.46 9.36
CA GLY A 37 4.85 -9.71 8.80
C GLY A 37 3.40 -9.67 8.28
N ALA A 38 2.69 -8.56 8.44
CA ALA A 38 1.34 -8.41 7.88
C ALA A 38 1.37 -8.45 6.35
N SER A 39 0.30 -8.97 5.77
CA SER A 39 0.05 -9.03 4.32
C SER A 39 -1.24 -8.30 3.96
N VAL A 40 -1.46 -8.09 2.67
CA VAL A 40 -2.73 -7.57 2.14
C VAL A 40 -3.53 -8.71 1.54
N SER A 41 -4.85 -8.63 1.66
CA SER A 41 -5.81 -9.56 1.06
C SER A 41 -6.68 -8.83 0.04
N ALA A 42 -7.18 -9.56 -0.97
CA ALA A 42 -8.14 -9.00 -1.90
C ALA A 42 -9.40 -8.51 -1.17
N GLY A 43 -9.88 -7.32 -1.52
CA GLY A 43 -10.99 -6.65 -0.83
C GLY A 43 -10.56 -5.67 0.27
N ASP A 44 -9.32 -5.75 0.76
CA ASP A 44 -8.80 -4.79 1.74
C ASP A 44 -8.79 -3.37 1.16
N LYS A 45 -8.98 -2.37 2.02
CA LYS A 45 -8.82 -0.96 1.65
C LYS A 45 -7.52 -0.41 2.20
N VAL A 46 -6.67 0.08 1.31
CA VAL A 46 -5.36 0.65 1.66
C VAL A 46 -5.22 2.08 1.17
N LYS A 47 -4.47 2.87 1.92
CA LYS A 47 -4.07 4.23 1.59
C LYS A 47 -2.82 4.22 0.71
N ILE A 48 -2.84 5.03 -0.33
CA ILE A 48 -1.75 5.28 -1.27
C ILE A 48 -1.53 6.79 -1.34
N VAL A 49 -0.27 7.22 -1.20
CA VAL A 49 0.11 8.62 -1.41
C VAL A 49 0.13 8.92 -2.91
N THR A 50 -0.62 9.93 -3.31
CA THR A 50 -0.71 10.44 -4.68
C THR A 50 -0.73 11.96 -4.63
N ASP A 51 -0.33 12.59 -5.72
CA ASP A 51 -0.36 14.04 -5.97
C ASP A 51 -1.74 14.55 -6.42
N LYS A 52 -2.66 13.64 -6.68
CA LYS A 52 -4.10 13.87 -6.94
C LYS A 52 -4.99 13.53 -5.76
#